data_AF-A0A926GXT1-F1
#
_entry.id   AF-A0A926GXT1-F1
#
_cell.length_a   1.000
_cell.length_b   1.000
_cell.length_c   1.000
_cell.angle_alpha   90.00
_cell.angle_beta   90.00
_cell.angle_gamma   90.00
#
_symmetry.space_group_name_H-M   'P 1'
#
loop_
_entity.id
_entity.type
_entity.pdbx_description
1 polymer ?
#
loop_
_entity_poly.entity_id
_entity_poly.type
_entity_poly.pdbx_seq_one_letter_code
_entity_poly.pdbx_strand_id
1 'polypeptide(L)'
;MFSSLFRSDKADIFVSFTTGTPDVARREIPRFVPGETVSGFVEITPSENITYKRLFVRIKWRTEGKGDTDEVVWYTVQEAEGALSAGFVKTVPFTAVLPGEPWSYAGRYINIVWGVDVEIDVAWAVNPRHFAPFILAPAWTMPASPVKSIER
;
A
#
# COMPACT_ATOMS: atom_id res chain seq x y z
N MET A 1 -13.28 -2.24 5.47
CA MET A 1 -12.03 -3.03 5.47
C MET A 1 -11.73 -3.37 4.03
N PHE A 2 -10.58 -2.93 3.52
CA PHE A 2 -10.13 -3.19 2.14
C PHE A 2 -9.03 -4.21 2.20
N SER A 3 -9.04 -5.19 1.30
CA SER A 3 -8.02 -6.22 1.30
C SER A 3 -7.54 -6.59 -0.08
N SER A 4 -6.28 -7.00 -0.15
CA SER A 4 -5.61 -7.41 -1.38
C SER A 4 -4.82 -8.68 -1.11
N LEU A 5 -5.05 -9.72 -1.92
CA LEU A 5 -4.41 -11.02 -1.82
C LEU A 5 -3.42 -11.22 -2.96
N PHE A 6 -2.24 -11.71 -2.62
CA PHE A 6 -1.28 -12.28 -3.55
C PHE A 6 -1.01 -13.72 -3.17
N ARG A 7 -0.98 -14.61 -4.16
CA ARG A 7 -0.62 -16.00 -4.00
C ARG A 7 0.63 -16.30 -4.80
N SER A 8 1.56 -17.02 -4.19
CA SER A 8 2.72 -17.59 -4.84
C SER A 8 2.92 -19.02 -4.37
N ASP A 9 3.78 -19.78 -5.03
CA ASP A 9 4.09 -21.17 -4.65
C ASP A 9 4.66 -21.30 -3.22
N LYS A 10 5.20 -20.21 -2.65
CA LYS A 10 5.88 -20.23 -1.35
C LYS A 10 5.04 -19.67 -0.20
N ALA A 11 4.25 -18.63 -0.47
CA ALA A 11 3.43 -18.00 0.55
C ALA A 11 2.26 -17.24 -0.07
N ASP A 12 1.15 -17.24 0.67
CA ASP A 12 0.06 -16.31 0.48
C ASP A 12 0.31 -15.06 1.33
N ILE A 13 0.19 -13.88 0.71
CA ILE A 13 0.35 -12.58 1.37
C ILE A 13 -0.95 -11.81 1.22
N PHE A 14 -1.55 -11.46 2.34
CA PHE A 14 -2.79 -10.69 2.41
C PHE A 14 -2.52 -9.37 3.11
N VAL A 15 -2.93 -8.26 2.49
CA VAL A 15 -2.85 -6.94 3.10
C VAL A 15 -4.26 -6.44 3.35
N SER A 16 -4.54 -6.02 4.58
CA SER A 16 -5.82 -5.43 4.98
C SER A 16 -5.63 -4.02 5.52
N PHE A 17 -6.42 -3.08 5.01
CA PHE A 17 -6.50 -1.71 5.51
C PHE A 17 -7.69 -1.56 6.46
N THR A 18 -7.41 -1.05 7.66
CA THR A 18 -8.42 -0.78 8.70
C THR A 18 -8.92 0.66 8.67
N THR A 19 -8.15 1.58 8.08
CA THR A 19 -8.53 2.99 7.83
C THR A 19 -8.71 3.26 6.34
N GLY A 20 -9.12 4.50 6.01
CA GLY A 20 -9.37 4.95 4.65
C GLY A 20 -10.83 4.84 4.25
N THR A 21 -11.19 5.62 3.23
CA THR A 21 -12.53 5.63 2.64
C THR A 21 -12.54 4.82 1.35
N PRO A 22 -13.66 4.17 0.98
CA PRO A 22 -13.75 3.48 -0.30
C PRO A 22 -13.66 4.48 -1.45
N ASP A 23 -12.79 4.23 -2.43
CA ASP A 23 -12.91 4.91 -3.70
C ASP A 23 -14.13 4.37 -4.46
N VAL A 24 -15.15 5.22 -4.60
CA VAL A 24 -16.43 4.89 -5.26
C VAL A 24 -16.21 4.56 -6.74
N ALA A 25 -15.18 5.14 -7.38
CA ALA A 25 -14.87 4.95 -8.78
C ALA A 25 -14.08 3.66 -9.06
N ARG A 26 -13.22 3.24 -8.12
CA ARG A 26 -12.32 2.08 -8.25
C ARG A 26 -12.61 1.02 -7.19
N ARG A 27 -13.91 0.82 -6.89
CA ARG A 27 -14.48 -0.09 -5.87
C ARG A 27 -13.47 -1.17 -5.51
N GLU A 28 -12.94 -1.10 -4.28
CA GLU A 28 -11.97 -2.01 -3.62
C GLU A 28 -10.60 -1.39 -3.28
N ILE A 29 -10.23 -0.22 -3.81
CA ILE A 29 -9.00 0.48 -3.40
C ILE A 29 -9.30 1.54 -2.31
N PRO A 30 -8.62 1.51 -1.15
CA PRO A 30 -8.79 2.53 -0.13
C PRO A 30 -8.23 3.87 -0.59
N ARG A 31 -8.92 4.94 -0.22
CA ARG A 31 -8.53 6.32 -0.45
C ARG A 31 -8.25 7.03 0.87
N PHE A 32 -7.18 7.82 0.85
CA PHE A 32 -6.70 8.66 1.94
C PHE A 32 -6.46 10.08 1.44
N VAL A 33 -6.58 11.03 2.37
CA VAL A 33 -6.16 12.43 2.15
C VAL A 33 -4.81 12.71 2.81
N PRO A 34 -4.06 13.74 2.36
CA PRO A 34 -2.81 14.12 3.01
C PRO A 34 -2.97 14.36 4.52
N GLY A 35 -2.02 13.87 5.31
CA GLY A 35 -2.07 13.93 6.78
C GLY A 35 -2.97 12.89 7.45
N GLU A 36 -3.71 12.08 6.68
CA GLU A 36 -4.47 10.96 7.22
C GLU A 36 -3.56 9.80 7.63
N THR A 37 -3.99 9.02 8.63
CA THR A 37 -3.28 7.83 9.07
C THR A 37 -3.73 6.60 8.28
N VAL A 38 -2.80 6.00 7.56
CA VAL A 38 -2.99 4.67 6.96
C VAL A 38 -2.60 3.61 7.99
N SER A 39 -3.50 2.65 8.24
CA SER A 39 -3.27 1.56 9.19
C SER A 39 -3.86 0.25 8.70
N GLY A 40 -3.29 -0.85 9.17
CA GLY A 40 -3.72 -2.18 8.75
C GLY A 40 -2.82 -3.31 9.24
N PHE A 41 -3.00 -4.47 8.62
CA PHE A 41 -2.24 -5.68 8.90
C PHE A 41 -1.82 -6.38 7.61
N VAL A 42 -0.66 -7.01 7.66
CA VAL A 42 -0.20 -7.98 6.68
C VAL A 42 -0.30 -9.36 7.31
N GLU A 43 -0.97 -10.29 6.63
CA GLU A 43 -1.03 -11.69 7.02
C GLU A 43 -0.27 -12.53 5.99
N ILE A 44 0.68 -13.31 6.47
CA ILE A 44 1.55 -14.15 5.65
C ILE A 44 1.29 -15.59 6.04
N THR A 45 0.85 -16.40 5.07
CA THR A 45 0.64 -17.84 5.26
C THR A 45 1.63 -18.59 4.37
N PRO A 46 2.74 -19.10 4.93
CA PRO A 46 3.71 -19.87 4.17
C PRO A 46 3.14 -21.22 3.75
N SER A 47 3.36 -21.61 2.50
CA SER A 47 3.05 -22.95 2.00
C SER A 47 4.13 -23.97 2.41
N GLU A 48 5.33 -23.49 2.75
CA GLU A 48 6.46 -24.27 3.25
C GLU A 48 7.20 -23.52 4.37
N ASN A 49 8.14 -24.17 5.06
CA ASN A 49 8.99 -23.49 6.03
C ASN A 49 9.93 -22.51 5.32
N ILE A 50 9.93 -21.24 5.72
CA ILE A 50 10.75 -20.20 5.12
C ILE A 50 11.67 -19.60 6.17
N THR A 51 12.98 -19.66 5.94
CA THR A 51 13.95 -18.81 6.65
C THR A 51 14.20 -17.55 5.82
N TYR A 52 14.08 -16.38 6.44
CA TYR A 52 14.26 -15.09 5.78
C TYR A 52 15.34 -14.28 6.48
N LYS A 53 16.06 -13.45 5.72
CA LYS A 53 17.02 -12.48 6.25
C LYS A 53 16.33 -11.23 6.74
N ARG A 54 15.29 -10.79 6.02
CA ARG A 54 14.49 -9.61 6.33
C ARG A 54 13.05 -9.81 5.90
N LEU A 55 12.13 -9.32 6.71
CA LEU A 55 10.73 -9.17 6.34
C LEU A 55 10.41 -7.67 6.35
N PHE A 56 9.98 -7.16 5.20
CA PHE A 56 9.63 -5.76 5.02
C PHE A 56 8.13 -5.60 4.83
N VAL A 57 7.55 -4.64 5.55
CA VAL A 57 6.26 -4.03 5.25
C VAL A 57 6.49 -2.53 5.10
N ARG A 58 6.39 -2.04 3.87
CA ARG A 58 6.74 -0.66 3.51
C ARG A 58 5.53 0.08 2.98
N ILE A 59 5.31 1.31 3.41
CA ILE A 59 4.43 2.22 2.68
C ILE A 59 5.32 3.02 1.76
N LYS A 60 5.04 2.97 0.47
CA LYS A 60 5.84 3.64 -0.54
C LYS A 60 4.99 4.12 -1.70
N TRP A 61 5.57 4.99 -2.50
CA TRP A 61 5.08 5.27 -3.84
C TRP A 61 6.13 4.90 -4.87
N ARG A 62 5.67 4.60 -6.08
CA ARG A 62 6.51 4.44 -7.26
C ARG A 62 5.88 5.06 -8.49
N THR A 63 6.70 5.46 -9.44
CA THR A 63 6.22 5.78 -10.78
C THR A 63 6.06 4.50 -11.60
N GLU A 64 5.01 4.47 -12.41
CA GLU A 64 4.80 3.42 -13.42
C GLU A 64 4.51 4.07 -14.76
N GLY A 65 4.88 3.43 -15.87
CA GLY A 65 4.62 3.93 -17.21
C GLY A 65 5.83 3.84 -18.13
N LYS A 66 5.96 4.79 -19.05
CA LYS A 66 7.10 4.86 -19.97
C LYS A 66 8.24 5.64 -19.32
N GLY A 67 9.39 5.00 -19.17
CA GLY A 67 10.60 5.61 -18.62
C GLY A 67 11.13 4.84 -17.41
N ASP A 68 11.99 5.50 -16.64
CA ASP A 68 12.56 4.93 -15.42
C ASP A 68 11.54 4.95 -14.28
N THR A 69 11.63 3.93 -13.42
CA THR A 69 10.85 3.83 -12.20
C THR A 69 11.57 4.56 -11.07
N ASP A 70 10.96 5.64 -10.59
CA ASP A 70 11.31 6.30 -9.33
C ASP A 70 10.47 5.68 -8.22
N GLU A 71 11.08 5.43 -7.06
CA GLU A 71 10.34 5.02 -5.87
C GLU A 71 10.90 5.66 -4.61
N VAL A 72 10.02 5.94 -3.65
CA VAL A 72 10.40 6.43 -2.32
C VAL A 72 9.62 5.67 -1.25
N VAL A 73 10.36 5.10 -0.30
CA VAL A 73 9.80 4.48 0.89
C VAL A 73 9.51 5.56 1.92
N TRP A 74 8.24 5.69 2.28
CA TRP A 74 7.78 6.67 3.26
C TRP A 74 7.84 6.12 4.69
N TYR A 75 7.48 4.86 4.88
CA TYR A 75 7.45 4.21 6.18
C TYR A 75 7.82 2.74 6.05
N THR A 76 8.48 2.19 7.07
CA THR A 76 8.92 0.79 7.09
C THR A 76 8.68 0.17 8.46
N VAL A 77 8.04 -1.01 8.47
CA VAL A 77 8.21 -2.02 9.51
C VAL A 77 9.17 -3.06 8.96
N GLN A 78 10.20 -3.39 9.74
CA GLN A 78 11.19 -4.38 9.35
C GLN A 78 11.41 -5.35 10.52
N GLU A 79 11.41 -6.64 10.21
CA GLU A 79 12.00 -7.64 11.08
C GLU A 79 13.31 -8.13 10.47
N ALA A 80 14.35 -8.18 11.29
CA ALA A 80 15.58 -8.89 10.96
C ALA A 80 15.37 -10.40 11.13
N GLU A 81 16.14 -11.18 10.38
CA GLU A 81 16.32 -12.63 10.41
C GLU A 81 15.29 -13.44 11.21
N GLY A 82 14.53 -14.28 10.52
CA GLY A 82 13.52 -15.10 11.18
C GLY A 82 13.12 -16.31 10.36
N ALA A 83 12.12 -17.01 10.89
CA ALA A 83 11.53 -18.17 10.24
C ALA A 83 10.01 -18.08 10.27
N LEU A 84 9.38 -18.56 9.20
CA LEU A 84 7.96 -18.78 9.09
C LEU A 84 7.71 -20.27 8.97
N SER A 85 6.76 -20.79 9.74
CA SER A 85 6.38 -22.20 9.70
C SER A 85 5.24 -22.42 8.71
N ALA A 86 5.32 -23.49 7.92
CA ALA A 86 4.30 -23.84 6.94
C ALA A 86 2.89 -23.91 7.58
N GLY A 87 1.92 -23.27 6.94
CA GLY A 87 0.52 -23.22 7.39
C GLY A 87 0.23 -22.32 8.59
N PHE A 88 1.24 -21.73 9.24
CA PHE A 88 1.03 -20.81 10.35
C PHE A 88 0.99 -19.37 9.86
N VAL A 89 -0.10 -18.67 10.19
CA VAL A 89 -0.26 -17.26 9.84
C VAL A 89 0.65 -16.40 10.70
N LYS A 90 1.49 -15.59 10.05
CA LYS A 90 2.19 -14.48 10.70
C LYS A 90 1.48 -13.17 10.38
N THR A 91 1.14 -12.42 11.42
CA THR A 91 0.49 -11.11 11.29
C THR A 91 1.47 -10.00 11.65
N VAL A 92 1.63 -9.01 10.75
CA VAL A 92 2.48 -7.83 10.94
C VAL A 92 1.62 -6.57 10.82
N PRO A 93 1.40 -5.81 11.91
CA PRO A 93 0.66 -4.54 11.85
C PRO A 93 1.50 -3.44 11.19
N PHE A 94 0.83 -2.48 10.57
CA PHE A 94 1.45 -1.24 10.09
C PHE A 94 0.57 -0.03 10.41
N THR A 95 1.21 1.13 10.67
CA THR A 95 0.53 2.41 10.83
C THR A 95 1.47 3.57 10.49
N ALA A 96 1.02 4.53 9.70
CA ALA A 96 1.78 5.73 9.37
C ALA A 96 0.88 6.91 9.01
N VAL A 97 1.35 8.13 9.30
CA VAL A 97 0.72 9.37 8.80
C VAL A 97 1.23 9.64 7.39
N LEU A 98 0.33 9.87 6.44
CA LEU A 98 0.68 10.08 5.03
C LEU A 98 1.18 11.50 4.76
N PRO A 99 2.14 11.68 3.83
CA PRO A 99 2.70 12.99 3.53
C PRO A 99 1.71 13.89 2.77
N GLY A 100 2.13 15.16 2.62
CA GLY A 100 1.48 16.13 1.75
C GLY A 100 1.43 15.70 0.28
N GLU A 101 2.49 15.05 -0.20
CA GLU A 101 2.76 14.76 -1.61
C GLU A 101 3.82 13.63 -1.75
N PRO A 102 4.00 13.03 -2.96
CA PRO A 102 3.21 13.23 -4.18
C PRO A 102 1.81 12.61 -4.08
N TRP A 103 0.86 13.15 -4.83
CA TRP A 103 -0.48 12.56 -4.94
C TRP A 103 -0.49 11.40 -5.94
N SER A 104 -1.38 10.44 -5.70
CA SER A 104 -1.69 9.39 -6.66
C SER A 104 -2.19 10.02 -7.95
N TYR A 105 -1.62 9.57 -9.06
CA TYR A 105 -1.92 10.10 -10.38
C TYR A 105 -2.03 8.95 -11.37
N ALA A 106 -3.05 8.97 -12.21
CA ALA A 106 -3.27 8.00 -13.27
C ALA A 106 -3.32 8.73 -14.61
N GLY A 107 -2.17 8.83 -15.26
CA GLY A 107 -1.99 9.52 -16.52
C GLY A 107 -1.79 8.57 -17.68
N ARG A 108 -1.69 9.13 -18.89
CA ARG A 108 -1.46 8.35 -20.12
C ARG A 108 -0.05 7.77 -20.19
N TYR A 109 0.95 8.48 -19.67
CA TYR A 109 2.37 8.15 -19.82
C TYR A 109 3.06 7.80 -18.51
N ILE A 110 2.58 8.39 -17.41
CA ILE A 110 3.11 8.19 -16.07
C ILE A 110 1.96 8.07 -15.08
N ASN A 111 2.14 7.16 -14.14
CA ASN A 111 1.30 6.99 -12.97
C ASN A 111 2.15 7.16 -11.72
N ILE A 112 1.57 7.73 -10.67
CA ILE A 112 2.15 7.71 -9.33
C ILE A 112 1.26 6.79 -8.52
N VAL A 113 1.82 5.66 -8.08
CA VAL A 113 1.08 4.60 -7.41
C VAL A 113 1.59 4.47 -5.98
N TRP A 114 0.69 4.73 -5.03
CA TRP A 114 0.92 4.48 -3.61
C TRP A 114 0.48 3.07 -3.23
N GLY A 115 1.14 2.49 -2.23
CA GLY A 115 0.75 1.19 -1.71
C GLY A 115 1.56 0.71 -0.53
N VAL A 116 1.10 -0.41 0.02
CA VAL A 116 1.81 -1.21 1.00
C VAL A 116 2.55 -2.32 0.24
N ASP A 117 3.88 -2.28 0.31
CA ASP A 117 4.80 -3.21 -0.31
C ASP A 117 5.34 -4.18 0.75
N VAL A 118 5.04 -5.45 0.58
CA VAL A 118 5.47 -6.54 1.46
C VAL A 118 6.52 -7.35 0.73
N GLU A 119 7.67 -7.59 1.35
CA GLU A 119 8.75 -8.41 0.76
C GLU A 119 9.38 -9.31 1.82
N ILE A 120 9.52 -10.59 1.49
CA ILE A 120 10.21 -11.59 2.30
C ILE A 120 11.55 -11.90 1.61
N ASP A 121 12.65 -11.39 2.16
CA ASP A 121 14.02 -11.57 1.65
C ASP A 121 14.52 -12.97 2.02
N VAL A 122 14.41 -13.91 1.08
CA VAL A 122 14.79 -15.33 1.27
C VAL A 122 16.11 -15.64 0.58
N ALA A 123 16.94 -16.46 1.24
CA ALA A 123 18.20 -16.86 0.64
C ALA A 123 17.96 -17.87 -0.50
N TRP A 124 18.62 -17.65 -1.64
CA TRP A 124 18.70 -18.62 -2.75
C TRP A 124 17.35 -18.97 -3.41
N ALA A 125 16.36 -18.08 -3.31
CA ALA A 125 15.07 -18.22 -3.96
C ALA A 125 14.52 -16.85 -4.38
N VAL A 126 13.48 -16.85 -5.21
CA VAL A 126 12.74 -15.63 -5.54
C VAL A 126 12.01 -15.16 -4.29
N ASN A 127 12.15 -13.86 -3.97
CA ASN A 127 11.48 -13.23 -2.82
C ASN A 127 9.97 -13.22 -3.03
N PRO A 128 9.17 -13.85 -2.13
CA PRO A 128 7.74 -13.59 -2.08
C PRO A 128 7.50 -12.10 -1.82
N ARG A 129 6.73 -11.45 -2.71
CA ARG A 129 6.47 -10.02 -2.65
C ARG A 129 5.04 -9.72 -3.09
N HIS A 130 4.41 -8.77 -2.41
CA HIS A 130 3.09 -8.24 -2.78
C HIS A 130 3.07 -6.71 -2.67
N PHE A 131 2.32 -6.06 -3.56
CA PHE A 131 2.07 -4.63 -3.51
C PHE A 131 0.57 -4.38 -3.52
N ALA A 132 0.03 -3.92 -2.39
CA ALA A 132 -1.38 -3.59 -2.22
C ALA A 132 -1.59 -2.08 -2.39
N PRO A 133 -2.21 -1.62 -3.49
CA PRO A 133 -2.32 -0.20 -3.79
C PRO A 133 -3.33 0.51 -2.90
N PHE A 134 -3.11 1.80 -2.68
CA PHE A 134 -4.10 2.74 -2.15
C PHE A 134 -3.99 4.08 -2.87
N ILE A 135 -5.00 4.95 -2.70
CA ILE A 135 -5.02 6.28 -3.32
C ILE A 135 -4.72 7.33 -2.26
N LEU A 136 -3.70 8.14 -2.48
CA LEU A 136 -3.45 9.38 -1.75
C LEU A 136 -3.85 10.56 -2.65
N ALA A 137 -4.87 11.32 -2.27
CA ALA A 137 -5.30 12.49 -3.04
C ALA A 137 -5.99 13.51 -2.12
N PRO A 138 -5.90 14.82 -2.42
CA PRO A 138 -6.52 15.84 -1.58
C PRO A 138 -8.03 15.61 -1.44
N ALA A 139 -8.60 16.05 -0.33
CA ALA A 139 -10.04 16.21 -0.24
C ALA A 139 -10.46 17.21 -1.33
N TRP A 140 -11.33 16.81 -2.26
CA TRP A 140 -11.95 17.78 -3.15
C TRP A 140 -12.93 18.61 -2.32
N THR A 141 -12.44 19.68 -1.71
CA THR A 141 -13.31 20.73 -1.22
C THR A 141 -13.81 21.43 -2.47
N MET A 142 -15.06 21.20 -2.87
CA MET A 142 -15.70 22.12 -3.81
C MET A 142 -15.54 23.52 -3.21
N PRO A 143 -14.86 24.48 -3.88
CA PRO A 143 -14.95 25.85 -3.41
C PRO A 143 -16.44 26.18 -3.37
N ALA A 144 -16.93 26.67 -2.22
CA ALA A 144 -18.30 27.15 -2.10
C ALA A 144 -18.58 28.02 -3.34
N SER A 145 -19.57 27.63 -4.13
CA SER A 145 -19.91 28.37 -5.33
C SER A 145 -20.10 29.83 -4.92
N PRO A 146 -19.42 30.81 -5.53
CA PRO A 146 -19.76 32.19 -5.28
C PRO A 146 -21.16 32.39 -5.82
N VAL A 147 -22.16 32.32 -4.94
CA VAL A 147 -23.50 32.80 -5.23
C VAL A 147 -23.30 34.28 -5.52
N LYS A 148 -23.32 34.66 -6.81
CA LYS A 148 -23.50 36.06 -7.18
C LYS A 148 -24.88 36.44 -6.68
N SER A 149 -24.93 37.13 -5.54
CA SER A 149 -26.09 37.90 -5.15
C SER A 149 -26.39 38.88 -6.27
N ILE A 150 -27.43 38.61 -7.05
CA ILE A 150 -28.03 39.60 -7.93
C ILE A 150 -28.81 40.51 -6.99
N GLU A 151 -28.19 41.61 -6.57
CA GLU A 151 -28.93 42.75 -6.03
C GLU A 151 -29.81 43.30 -7.16
N ARG A 152 -31.11 43.39 -6.90
CA ARG A 152 -32.10 44.07 -7.75
C ARG A 152 -32.27 45.50 -7.28
#